data_AF-A0A5D3F7W9-F1
#
_entry.id   AF-A0A5D3F7W9-F1
#
_cell.length_a   1.000
_cell.length_b   1.000
_cell.length_c   1.000
_cell.angle_alpha   90.00
_cell.angle_beta   90.00
_cell.angle_gamma   90.00
#
_symmetry.space_group_name_H-M   'P 1'
#
loop_
_entity.id
_entity.type
_entity.pdbx_description
1 polymer ?
#
loop_
_entity_poly.entity_id
_entity_poly.type
_entity_poly.pdbx_seq_one_letter_code
_entity_poly.pdbx_strand_id
1 'polypeptide(L)'
;MLTRPTGNWRQLGTHPDSLLQRVDQALLTFETELTTLDTTSDQAIMTTVAHVVLALNQIDGTDDHSFDTIDREELSEYIDDALTRTGIDVEALARRQGIDPGALTDQWRDW
;
A
#
# COMPACT_ATOMS: atom_id res chain seq x y z
N MET A 1 -10.32 13.19 -0.79
CA MET A 1 -10.24 11.74 -0.58
C MET A 1 -9.16 11.23 -1.50
N LEU A 2 -8.23 10.39 -1.05
CA LEU A 2 -7.34 9.73 -2.01
C LEU A 2 -8.19 8.76 -2.83
N THR A 3 -7.94 8.70 -4.13
CA THR A 3 -8.61 7.72 -4.97
C THR A 3 -7.83 6.42 -4.86
N ARG A 4 -8.48 5.34 -4.41
CA ARG A 4 -7.86 4.01 -4.40
C ARG A 4 -7.59 3.52 -5.82
N PRO A 5 -6.50 2.78 -6.08
CA PRO A 5 -6.22 2.20 -7.40
C PRO A 5 -7.37 1.33 -7.91
N THR A 6 -8.03 0.60 -7.02
CA THR A 6 -9.23 -0.21 -7.30
C THR A 6 -10.37 0.56 -7.96
N GLY A 7 -10.45 1.88 -7.75
CA GLY A 7 -11.43 2.74 -8.43
C GLY A 7 -11.15 2.86 -9.93
N ASN A 8 -9.87 3.02 -10.30
CA ASN A 8 -9.43 3.05 -11.69
C ASN A 8 -9.60 1.67 -12.34
N TRP A 9 -9.18 0.60 -11.64
CA TRP A 9 -9.27 -0.77 -12.15
C TRP A 9 -10.70 -1.20 -12.46
N ARG A 10 -11.68 -0.80 -11.63
CA ARG A 10 -13.10 -1.02 -11.90
C ARG A 10 -13.58 -0.34 -13.18
N GLN A 11 -13.13 0.88 -13.43
CA GLN A 11 -13.51 1.62 -14.63
C GLN A 11 -12.95 0.97 -15.90
N LEU A 12 -11.73 0.43 -15.81
CA LEU A 12 -11.06 -0.26 -16.91
C LEU A 12 -11.54 -1.71 -17.09
N GLY A 13 -12.13 -2.33 -16.06
CA GLY A 13 -12.58 -3.72 -16.08
C GLY A 13 -11.42 -4.72 -16.19
N THR A 14 -10.23 -4.35 -15.68
CA THR A 14 -8.98 -5.13 -15.82
C THR A 14 -8.86 -6.27 -14.81
N HIS A 15 -9.68 -6.27 -13.77
CA HIS A 15 -9.55 -7.16 -12.61
C HIS A 15 -10.90 -7.76 -12.20
N PRO A 16 -10.92 -8.97 -11.62
CA PRO A 16 -12.12 -9.57 -11.03
C PRO A 16 -12.64 -8.76 -9.83
N ASP A 17 -13.96 -8.62 -9.69
CA ASP A 17 -14.58 -7.89 -8.57
C ASP A 17 -14.17 -8.42 -7.19
N SER A 18 -13.99 -9.74 -7.07
CA SER A 18 -13.58 -10.39 -5.83
C SER A 18 -12.15 -10.02 -5.42
N LEU A 19 -11.23 -9.88 -6.39
CA LEU A 19 -9.88 -9.38 -6.13
C LEU A 19 -9.94 -7.92 -5.67
N LEU A 20 -10.70 -7.09 -6.39
CA LEU A 20 -10.88 -5.66 -6.08
C LEU A 20 -11.44 -5.43 -4.68
N GLN A 21 -12.39 -6.27 -4.25
CA GLN A 21 -12.93 -6.23 -2.89
C GLN A 21 -11.88 -6.56 -1.82
N ARG A 22 -11.02 -7.56 -2.07
CA ARG A 22 -9.95 -7.90 -1.13
C ARG A 22 -8.91 -6.79 -1.02
N VAL A 23 -8.50 -6.20 -2.15
CA VAL A 23 -7.59 -5.04 -2.17
C VAL A 23 -8.22 -3.85 -1.42
N ASP A 24 -9.48 -3.53 -1.68
CA ASP A 24 -10.18 -2.46 -0.96
C ASP A 24 -10.24 -2.69 0.54
N GLN A 25 -10.40 -3.94 0.97
CA GLN A 25 -10.41 -4.28 2.38
C GLN A 25 -9.03 -4.12 3.02
N ALA A 26 -7.96 -4.53 2.33
CA ALA A 26 -6.58 -4.34 2.79
C ALA A 26 -6.25 -2.84 2.93
N LEU A 27 -6.59 -2.03 1.92
CA LEU A 27 -6.38 -0.58 1.93
C LEU A 27 -7.22 0.11 3.01
N LEU A 28 -8.47 -0.33 3.23
CA LEU A 28 -9.31 0.21 4.31
C LEU A 28 -8.73 -0.07 5.70
N THR A 29 -8.21 -1.28 5.92
CA THR A 29 -7.54 -1.63 7.19
C THR A 29 -6.33 -0.73 7.40
N PHE A 30 -5.48 -0.59 6.38
CA PHE A 30 -4.32 0.31 6.41
C PHE A 30 -4.71 1.76 6.74
N GLU A 31 -5.71 2.31 6.03
CA GLU A 31 -6.22 3.66 6.31
C GLU A 31 -6.72 3.81 7.74
N THR A 32 -7.36 2.77 8.29
CA THR A 32 -7.82 2.76 9.69
C THR A 32 -6.64 2.77 10.66
N GLU A 33 -5.61 1.95 10.41
CA GLU A 33 -4.38 1.95 11.21
C GLU A 33 -3.72 3.33 11.22
N LEU A 34 -3.65 4.00 10.05
CA LEU A 34 -3.13 5.36 9.91
C LEU A 34 -3.86 6.38 10.79
N THR A 35 -5.16 6.22 11.05
CA THR A 35 -5.90 7.17 11.92
C THR A 35 -5.49 7.11 13.39
N THR A 36 -4.90 5.99 13.82
CA THR A 36 -4.48 5.74 15.21
C THR A 36 -2.96 5.66 15.36
N LEU A 37 -2.24 5.84 14.26
CA LEU A 37 -0.80 5.67 14.18
C LEU A 37 -0.07 6.76 14.97
N ASP A 38 0.93 6.36 15.75
CA ASP A 38 1.92 7.27 16.30
C ASP A 38 2.91 7.67 15.20
N THR A 39 2.67 8.83 14.58
CA THR A 39 3.51 9.36 13.49
C THR A 39 4.90 9.80 13.94
N THR A 40 5.21 9.78 15.24
CA THR A 40 6.55 10.07 15.76
C THR A 40 7.44 8.82 15.87
N SER A 41 6.84 7.63 15.74
CA SER A 41 7.54 6.36 15.86
C SER A 41 7.79 5.74 14.49
N ASP A 42 9.03 5.80 14.02
CA ASP A 42 9.47 5.14 12.78
C ASP A 42 9.09 3.65 12.78
N GLN A 43 9.23 2.97 13.93
CA GLN A 43 8.86 1.57 14.04
C GLN A 43 7.36 1.35 13.85
N ALA A 44 6.51 2.21 14.41
CA ALA A 44 5.07 2.11 14.23
C ALA A 44 4.70 2.32 12.76
N ILE A 45 5.29 3.33 12.11
CA ILE A 45 5.06 3.62 10.69
C ILE A 45 5.48 2.41 9.83
N MET A 46 6.70 1.92 10.01
CA MET A 46 7.21 0.77 9.25
C MET A 46 6.38 -0.50 9.48
N THR A 47 5.86 -0.70 10.69
CA THR A 47 4.97 -1.85 10.99
C THR A 47 3.66 -1.74 10.22
N THR A 48 3.04 -0.56 10.18
CA THR A 48 1.80 -0.32 9.41
C THR A 48 2.03 -0.49 7.91
N VAL A 49 3.18 -0.06 7.37
CA VAL A 49 3.53 -0.32 5.97
C VAL A 49 3.73 -1.82 5.72
N ALA A 50 4.43 -2.52 6.61
CA ALA A 50 4.60 -3.96 6.50
C ALA A 50 3.26 -4.70 6.45
N HIS A 51 2.32 -4.34 7.33
CA HIS A 51 1.01 -4.98 7.40
C HIS A 51 0.25 -4.89 6.09
N VAL A 52 0.21 -3.71 5.46
CA VAL A 52 -0.52 -3.55 4.20
C VAL A 52 0.16 -4.29 3.05
N VAL A 53 1.50 -4.23 2.95
CA VAL A 53 2.23 -4.94 1.88
C VAL A 53 2.06 -6.45 2.03
N LEU A 54 2.21 -6.99 3.24
CA LEU A 54 2.01 -8.42 3.49
C LEU A 54 0.56 -8.88 3.21
N ALA A 55 -0.43 -8.02 3.48
CA ALA A 55 -1.81 -8.31 3.10
C ALA A 55 -1.99 -8.33 1.58
N LEU A 56 -1.33 -7.43 0.85
CA LEU A 56 -1.34 -7.42 -0.62
C LEU A 56 -0.63 -8.65 -1.20
N ASN A 57 0.50 -9.10 -0.64
CA ASN A 57 1.15 -10.36 -1.04
C ASN A 57 0.21 -11.57 -0.94
N GLN A 58 -0.68 -11.60 0.06
CA GLN A 58 -1.65 -12.69 0.23
C GLN A 58 -2.80 -12.64 -0.78
N ILE A 59 -3.04 -11.46 -1.37
CA ILE A 59 -4.08 -11.25 -2.39
C ILE A 59 -3.51 -11.53 -3.78
N ASP A 60 -2.21 -11.32 -3.99
CA ASP A 60 -1.56 -11.63 -5.26
C ASP A 60 -1.73 -13.10 -5.64
N GLY A 61 -2.08 -13.34 -6.90
CA GLY A 61 -2.33 -14.69 -7.43
C GLY A 61 -3.66 -15.31 -6.96
N THR A 62 -4.50 -14.58 -6.22
CA THR A 62 -5.86 -15.03 -5.94
C THR A 62 -6.77 -14.82 -7.15
N ASP A 63 -7.83 -15.63 -7.25
CA ASP A 63 -8.80 -15.57 -8.37
C ASP A 63 -8.16 -15.70 -9.77
N ASP A 64 -7.05 -16.46 -9.87
CA ASP A 64 -6.23 -16.63 -11.09
C ASP A 64 -5.69 -15.30 -11.67
N HIS A 65 -5.56 -14.27 -10.83
CA HIS A 65 -5.08 -12.95 -11.21
C HIS A 65 -3.89 -12.53 -10.33
N SER A 66 -2.80 -12.16 -10.96
CA SER A 66 -1.63 -11.56 -10.29
C SER A 66 -1.53 -10.10 -10.67
N PHE A 67 -0.99 -9.31 -9.74
CA PHE A 67 -0.72 -7.92 -9.98
C PHE A 67 0.40 -7.75 -11.02
N ASP A 68 0.19 -6.87 -11.98
CA ASP A 68 1.21 -6.53 -12.95
C ASP A 68 2.15 -5.42 -12.44
N THR A 69 3.05 -4.94 -13.29
CA THR A 69 3.96 -3.85 -12.93
C THR A 69 3.22 -2.54 -12.63
N ILE A 70 2.16 -2.23 -13.37
CA ILE A 70 1.37 -1.01 -13.20
C ILE A 70 0.58 -1.10 -11.89
N ASP A 71 -0.03 -2.25 -11.60
CA ASP A 71 -0.79 -2.46 -10.37
C ASP A 71 0.09 -2.24 -9.13
N ARG A 72 1.32 -2.77 -9.20
CA ARG A 72 2.33 -2.61 -8.16
C ARG A 72 2.78 -1.17 -7.99
N GLU A 73 3.00 -0.44 -9.08
CA GLU A 73 3.35 0.98 -9.04
C GLU A 73 2.21 1.81 -8.42
N GLU A 74 0.96 1.63 -8.88
CA GLU A 74 -0.20 2.36 -8.37
C GLU A 74 -0.48 2.06 -6.88
N LEU A 75 -0.30 0.82 -6.43
CA LEU A 75 -0.44 0.46 -5.01
C LEU A 75 0.69 1.04 -4.15
N SER A 76 1.91 1.11 -4.66
CA SER A 76 3.04 1.73 -3.96
C SER A 76 2.82 3.23 -3.79
N GLU A 77 2.46 3.90 -4.88
CA GLU A 77 2.16 5.33 -4.90
C GLU A 77 1.01 5.65 -3.94
N TYR A 78 -0.03 4.82 -3.92
CA TYR A 78 -1.14 4.97 -2.98
C TYR A 78 -0.70 4.92 -1.51
N ILE A 79 0.17 3.96 -1.15
CA ILE A 79 0.67 3.80 0.22
C ILE A 79 1.50 5.02 0.63
N ASP A 80 2.40 5.47 -0.24
CA ASP A 80 3.26 6.63 0.01
C ASP A 80 2.46 7.93 0.15
N ASP A 81 1.47 8.14 -0.72
CA ASP A 81 0.57 9.29 -0.67
C ASP A 81 -0.29 9.28 0.61
N ALA A 82 -0.79 8.11 1.00
CA ALA A 82 -1.57 7.97 2.23
C ALA A 82 -0.73 8.31 3.47
N LEU A 83 0.52 7.84 3.55
CA LEU A 83 1.46 8.20 4.61
C LEU A 83 1.73 9.70 4.61
N THR A 84 2.06 10.27 3.44
CA THR A 84 2.37 11.70 3.29
C THR A 84 1.23 12.58 3.79
N ARG A 85 -0.03 12.18 3.56
CA ARG A 85 -1.20 12.92 4.03
C ARG A 85 -1.42 12.89 5.54
N THR A 86 -0.85 11.91 6.23
CA THR A 86 -0.83 11.91 7.71
C THR A 86 0.26 12.81 8.29
N GLY A 87 1.04 13.47 7.42
CA GLY A 87 2.15 14.35 7.80
C GLY A 87 3.49 13.62 7.93
N ILE A 88 3.56 12.36 7.53
CA ILE A 88 4.80 11.58 7.52
C ILE A 88 5.63 12.01 6.31
N ASP A 89 6.85 12.47 6.55
CA ASP A 89 7.84 12.66 5.50
C ASP A 89 8.44 11.30 5.12
N VAL A 90 7.87 10.67 4.08
CA VAL A 90 8.25 9.34 3.60
C VAL A 90 9.71 9.31 3.15
N GLU A 91 10.18 10.35 2.47
CA GLU A 91 11.59 10.41 2.05
C GLU A 91 12.53 10.47 3.25
N ALA A 92 12.20 11.29 4.27
CA ALA A 92 13.00 11.37 5.48
C ALA A 92 12.93 10.06 6.28
N LEU A 93 11.78 9.39 6.33
CA LEU A 93 11.64 8.07 6.94
C LEU A 93 12.55 7.05 6.25
N ALA A 94 12.45 6.92 4.93
CA ALA A 94 13.28 5.99 4.16
C ALA A 94 14.78 6.24 4.39
N ARG A 95 15.23 7.51 4.35
CA ARG A 95 16.62 7.87 4.67
C ARG A 95 17.04 7.45 6.08
N ARG A 96 16.17 7.61 7.09
CA ARG A 96 16.45 7.16 8.48
C ARG A 96 16.55 5.64 8.59
N GLN A 97 15.80 4.92 7.77
CA GLN A 97 15.85 3.45 7.70
C GLN A 97 16.97 2.93 6.79
N GLY A 98 17.69 3.81 6.08
CA GLY A 98 18.74 3.43 5.13
C GLY A 98 18.19 2.82 3.83
N ILE A 99 16.95 3.15 3.47
CA ILE A 99 16.22 2.66 2.30
C ILE A 99 16.14 3.78 1.26
N ASP A 100 16.11 3.43 -0.03
CA ASP A 100 15.76 4.38 -1.09
C ASP A 100 14.32 4.89 -0.88
N PRO A 101 14.05 6.21 -0.88
CA PRO A 101 12.70 6.75 -0.78
C PRO A 101 11.65 6.11 -1.69
N GLY A 102 12.03 5.69 -2.90
CA GLY A 102 11.11 5.01 -3.84
C GLY A 102 10.88 3.52 -3.55
N ALA A 103 11.58 2.95 -2.56
CA ALA A 103 11.61 1.52 -2.28
C ALA A 103 11.07 1.18 -0.88
N LEU A 104 10.30 2.08 -0.25
CA LEU A 104 9.81 1.89 1.12
C LEU A 104 9.04 0.56 1.29
N THR A 105 8.22 0.21 0.30
CA THR A 105 7.41 -1.01 0.30
C THR A 105 8.16 -2.24 -0.22
N ASP A 106 9.30 -2.06 -0.92
CA ASP A 106 10.01 -3.13 -1.63
C ASP A 106 10.52 -4.21 -0.69
N GLN A 107 10.90 -3.85 0.53
CA GLN A 107 11.48 -4.82 1.48
C GLN A 107 10.51 -5.91 1.94
N TRP A 108 9.21 -5.73 1.73
CA TRP A 108 8.17 -6.71 2.05
C TRP A 108 7.43 -7.24 0.82
N ARG A 109 7.78 -6.78 -0.38
CA ARG A 109 7.09 -7.12 -1.62
C ARG A 109 7.54 -8.50 -2.13
N ASP A 110 6.64 -9.48 -2.08
CA ASP A 110 6.86 -10.81 -2.67
C ASP A 110 6.09 -11.04 -4.00
N TRP A 111 5.37 -10.02 -4.48
CA TRP A 111 4.46 -10.01 -5.63
C TRP A 111 5.06 -9.29 -6.85
#